data_AF-A0A0A1VLU7-F1
#
_entry.id   AF-A0A0A1VLU7-F1
#
_cell.length_a   1.000
_cell.length_b   1.000
_cell.length_c   1.000
_cell.angle_alpha   90.00
_cell.angle_beta   90.00
_cell.angle_gamma   90.00
#
_symmetry.space_group_name_H-M   'P 1'
#
loop_
_entity.id
_entity.type
_entity.pdbx_description
1 polymer ?
#
loop_
_entity_poly.entity_id
_entity_poly.type
_entity_poly.pdbx_seq_one_letter_code
_entity_poly.pdbx_strand_id
1 'polypeptide(L)' 'MNAPLTPAEARRVQRYHDRLMRALQERDRAALRHAKQRVLAAAYTPRRRGITPALRQALRELAWRMAGLLPARRW' A
#
# COMPACT_ATOMS: atom_id res chain seq x y z
N MET A 1 0.97 -22.01 -0.19
CA MET A 1 1.91 -21.18 0.62
C MET A 1 2.49 -20.12 -0.30
N ASN A 2 2.25 -18.82 -0.05
CA ASN A 2 2.92 -17.78 -0.82
C ASN A 2 4.39 -17.72 -0.38
N ALA A 3 5.32 -17.64 -1.33
CA ALA A 3 6.74 -17.47 -1.02
C ALA A 3 6.97 -16.21 -0.15
N PRO A 4 8.01 -16.17 0.69
CA PRO A 4 8.36 -14.94 1.40
C PRO A 4 8.70 -13.80 0.43
N LEU A 5 8.43 -12.56 0.83
CA LEU A 5 8.80 -11.37 0.07
C LEU A 5 10.31 -11.35 -0.18
N THR A 6 10.71 -11.08 -1.42
CA THR A 6 12.12 -10.77 -1.70
C THR A 6 12.52 -9.45 -1.05
N PRO A 7 13.81 -9.20 -0.78
CA PRO A 7 14.27 -7.91 -0.22
C PRO A 7 13.91 -6.69 -1.09
N ALA A 8 13.79 -6.87 -2.40
CA ALA A 8 13.37 -5.80 -3.31
C ALA A 8 11.88 -5.49 -3.16
N GLU A 9 11.05 -6.53 -2.97
CA GLU A 9 9.62 -6.40 -2.76
C GLU A 9 9.29 -5.84 -1.39
N ALA A 10 9.99 -6.28 -0.34
CA ALA A 10 9.88 -5.73 1.00
C ALA A 10 10.19 -4.22 1.00
N ARG A 11 11.29 -3.80 0.36
CA ARG A 11 11.61 -2.37 0.17
C ARG A 11 10.54 -1.62 -0.62
N ARG A 12 9.91 -2.27 -1.59
CA ARG A 12 8.81 -1.67 -2.36
C ARG A 12 7.58 -1.44 -1.49
N VAL A 13 7.20 -2.40 -0.66
CA VAL A 13 6.11 -2.28 0.32
C VAL A 13 6.43 -1.18 1.33
N GLN A 14 7.67 -1.13 1.85
CA GLN A 14 8.10 -0.10 2.78
C GLN A 14 7.94 1.31 2.19
N ARG A 15 8.39 1.54 0.95
CA ARG A 15 8.20 2.85 0.29
C ARG A 15 6.74 3.27 0.16
N TYR A 16 5.82 2.32 0.01
CA TYR A 16 4.39 2.64 0.02
C TYR A 16 3.93 3.04 1.42
N HIS A 17 4.36 2.31 2.44
CA HIS A 17 4.07 2.62 3.84
C HIS A 17 4.59 4.01 4.22
N ASP A 18 5.87 4.32 3.93
CA ASP A 18 6.47 5.62 4.28
C ASP A 18 5.73 6.79 3.64
N ARG A 19 5.30 6.65 2.38
CA ARG A 19 4.49 7.67 1.68
C ARG A 19 3.14 7.89 2.34
N LEU A 20 2.49 6.82 2.78
CA LEU A 20 1.22 6.89 3.49
C LEU A 20 1.40 7.59 4.85
N MET A 21 2.44 7.22 5.59
CA MET A 21 2.76 7.83 6.89
C MET A 21 3.12 9.30 6.76
N ARG A 22 3.91 9.66 5.75
CA ARG A 22 4.24 11.06 5.47
C ARG A 22 2.99 11.89 5.15
N ALA A 23 2.12 11.40 4.26
CA ALA A 23 0.87 12.09 3.93
C ALA A 23 -0.06 12.23 5.16
N LEU A 24 -0.05 11.24 6.06
CA LEU A 24 -0.80 11.30 7.31
C LEU A 24 -0.22 12.34 8.28
N GLN A 25 1.10 12.38 8.44
CA GLN A 25 1.82 13.36 9.27
C GLN A 25 1.60 14.79 8.77
N GLU A 26 1.66 15.00 7.46
CA GLU A 26 1.45 16.30 6.80
C GLU A 26 -0.05 16.69 6.74
N ARG A 27 -0.97 15.81 7.17
CA ARG A 27 -2.44 15.95 7.01
C ARG A 27 -2.87 16.23 5.56
N ASP A 28 -2.04 15.86 4.59
CA ASP A 28 -2.32 16.04 3.16
C ASP A 28 -3.25 14.94 2.67
N ARG A 29 -4.53 15.30 2.56
CA ARG A 29 -5.58 14.40 2.07
C ARG A 29 -5.40 14.02 0.62
N ALA A 30 -4.89 14.92 -0.22
CA ALA A 30 -4.68 14.64 -1.63
C ALA A 30 -3.54 13.63 -1.80
N ALA A 31 -2.42 13.85 -1.12
CA ALA A 31 -1.31 12.91 -1.09
C ALA A 31 -1.72 11.56 -0.50
N LEU A 32 -2.55 11.54 0.55
CA LEU A 32 -3.01 10.29 1.17
C LEU A 32 -3.93 9.49 0.23
N ARG A 33 -4.87 10.16 -0.44
CA ARG A 33 -5.74 9.53 -1.45
C ARG A 33 -4.91 8.98 -2.61
N HIS A 34 -3.96 9.75 -3.11
CA HIS A 34 -3.09 9.33 -4.20
C HIS A 34 -2.19 8.14 -3.79
N ALA A 35 -1.61 8.18 -2.59
CA ALA A 35 -0.82 7.07 -2.05
C ALA A 35 -1.65 5.79 -1.92
N LYS A 36 -2.89 5.88 -1.43
CA LYS A 36 -3.83 4.74 -1.38
C LYS A 36 -4.15 4.19 -2.76
N GLN A 37 -4.51 5.05 -3.72
CA GLN A 37 -4.79 4.62 -5.09
C GLN A 37 -3.59 3.90 -5.71
N ARG A 38 -2.36 4.35 -5.43
CA ARG A 38 -1.15 3.67 -5.92
C ARG A 38 -0.94 2.29 -5.29
N VAL A 39 -1.28 2.10 -4.01
CA VAL A 39 -1.24 0.78 -3.35
C VAL A 39 -2.30 -0.14 -3.93
N LEU A 40 -3.54 0.34 -4.10
CA LEU A 40 -4.63 -0.43 -4.69
C LEU A 40 -4.33 -0.82 -6.15
N ALA A 41 -3.87 0.13 -6.97
CA ALA A 41 -3.43 -0.16 -8.33
C ALA A 41 -2.30 -1.19 -8.34
N ALA A 42 -1.37 -1.15 -7.38
CA ALA A 42 -0.33 -2.17 -7.29
C ALA A 42 -0.88 -3.54 -6.87
N ALA A 43 -1.81 -3.60 -5.93
CA ALA A 43 -2.37 -4.86 -5.43
C ALA A 43 -3.34 -5.55 -6.42
N TYR A 44 -4.10 -4.77 -7.19
CA TYR A 44 -5.24 -5.28 -7.96
C TYR A 44 -5.08 -5.20 -9.48
N THR A 45 -4.01 -4.60 -10.02
CA THR A 45 -3.78 -4.60 -11.48
C THR A 45 -3.41 -6.01 -11.95
N PRO A 46 -4.23 -6.68 -12.77
CA PRO A 46 -4.05 -8.11 -13.09
C PRO A 46 -2.80 -8.43 -13.92
N ARG A 47 -2.28 -7.45 -14.69
CA ARG A 47 -1.19 -7.64 -15.67
C ARG A 47 0.10 -6.90 -15.35
N ARG A 48 0.31 -6.47 -14.10
CA ARG A 48 1.53 -5.74 -13.76
C ARG A 48 2.72 -6.70 -13.69
N ARG A 49 3.60 -6.66 -14.71
CA ARG A 49 4.88 -7.40 -14.70
C ARG A 49 5.66 -7.07 -13.42
N GLY A 50 6.28 -8.10 -12.83
CA GLY A 50 7.06 -7.96 -11.59
C GLY A 50 6.21 -7.82 -10.31
N ILE A 51 4.99 -8.36 -10.30
CA ILE A 51 4.22 -8.57 -9.06
C ILE A 51 4.07 -10.06 -8.80
N THR A 52 4.78 -10.54 -7.78
CA THR A 52 4.62 -11.89 -7.26
C THR A 52 3.34 -12.00 -6.41
N PRO A 53 2.82 -13.21 -6.20
CA PRO A 53 1.72 -13.45 -5.27
C PRO A 53 2.01 -12.93 -3.85
N ALA A 54 3.27 -13.06 -3.39
CA ALA A 54 3.74 -12.58 -2.10
C ALA A 54 3.65 -11.06 -1.98
N LEU A 55 4.17 -10.34 -2.98
CA LEU A 55 4.06 -8.88 -3.04
C LEU A 55 2.61 -8.44 -3.11
N ARG A 56 1.78 -9.13 -3.89
CA ARG A 56 0.34 -8.83 -3.98
C ARG A 56 -0.35 -8.94 -2.63
N GLN A 57 -0.07 -10.00 -1.88
CA GLN A 57 -0.65 -10.22 -0.56
C GLN A 57 -0.21 -9.13 0.42
N ALA A 58 1.07 -8.80 0.47
CA ALA A 58 1.59 -7.75 1.34
C ALA A 58 0.97 -6.37 1.04
N LEU A 59 0.75 -6.05 -0.24
CA LEU A 59 0.07 -4.81 -0.64
C LEU A 59 -1.41 -4.79 -0.24
N ARG A 60 -2.10 -5.94 -0.29
CA ARG A 60 -3.48 -6.07 0.20
C ARG A 60 -3.54 -5.86 1.71
N GLU A 61 -2.65 -6.49 2.47
CA GLU A 61 -2.57 -6.30 3.92
C GLU A 61 -2.29 -4.85 4.29
N LEU A 62 -1.38 -4.17 3.58
CA LEU A 62 -1.13 -2.75 3.75
C LEU A 62 -2.40 -1.92 3.49
N ALA A 63 -3.13 -2.21 2.42
CA ALA A 63 -4.39 -1.52 2.10
C ALA A 63 -5.45 -1.71 3.20
N TRP A 64 -5.59 -2.93 3.72
CA TRP A 64 -6.49 -3.26 4.82
C TRP A 64 -6.12 -2.53 6.12
N ARG A 65 -4.86 -2.57 6.54
CA ARG A 65 -4.37 -1.84 7.71
C ARG A 65 -4.66 -0.33 7.60
N MET A 66 -4.48 0.24 6.42
CA MET A 66 -4.79 1.66 6.16
C MET A 66 -6.28 1.97 6.05
N ALA A 67 -7.14 0.98 5.79
CA ALA A 67 -8.58 1.18 5.86
C ALA A 67 -9.02 1.34 7.32
N GLY A 68 -8.42 0.58 8.24
CA GLY A 68 -8.68 0.69 9.69
C GLY A 68 -8.14 1.97 10.34
N LEU A 69 -7.07 2.56 9.79
CA LEU A 69 -6.47 3.80 10.32
C LEU A 69 -7.23 5.09 9.97
N LEU A 70 -8.20 5.05 9.07
CA LEU A 70 -9.04 6.22 8.77
C LEU A 70 -10.33 6.12 9.56
N PRO A 71 -10.62 7.08 10.46
CA PRO A 71 -11.96 7.20 11.02
C PRO A 71 -12.95 7.31 9.88
N ALA A 72 -13.94 6.42 9.88
CA ALA A 72 -15.09 6.54 9.02
C ALA A 72 -15.68 7.93 9.26
N ARG A 73 -15.52 8.82 8.28
CA ARG A 73 -16.34 10.02 8.15
C ARG A 73 -16.17 11.08 9.26
N ARG A 74 -14.93 11.49 9.57
CA ARG A 74 -14.72 12.84 10.15
C ARG A 74 -13.31 13.37 9.91
N TRP A 75 -12.97 13.60 8.64
CA TRP A 75 -11.88 14.47 8.23
C TRP A 75 -12.38 15.30 7.07
#